data_AF-A0A5C3LSV8-F1
#
_entry.id   AF-A0A5C3LSV8-F1
#
_cell.length_a   1.000
_cell.length_b   1.000
_cell.length_c   1.000
_cell.angle_alpha   90.00
_cell.angle_beta   90.00
_cell.angle_gamma   90.00
#
_symmetry.space_group_name_H-M   'P 1'
#
loop_
_entity.id
_entity.type
_entity.pdbx_description
1 polymer ?
#
loop_
_entity_poly.entity_id
_entity_poly.type
_entity_poly.pdbx_seq_one_letter_code
_entity_poly.pdbx_strand_id
1 'polypeptide(L)'
;MWSTPWSWGKILFILNRYMPFINIPMALNLRRVTTPEMCFQHYRVITWVMFWSMIFSEQVLLLRTVAIWGRQRWIIIFLLCLHIATIVPSIVTTSLFFRSLTYVPINENRYGCKVGESTNTIMVSFVMLLISETSTSFTFYAYSFVVYLFDNSSQS
;
A
#
# COMPACT_ATOMS: atom_id res chain seq x y z
N MET A 1 22.74 11.85 5.94
CA MET A 1 21.40 11.37 6.38
C MET A 1 21.00 11.82 7.80
N TRP A 2 21.85 12.53 8.57
CA TRP A 2 21.58 12.82 9.99
C TRP A 2 21.59 14.30 10.41
N SER A 3 21.44 15.23 9.46
CA SER A 3 21.45 16.68 9.77
C SER A 3 20.33 17.47 9.08
N THR A 4 19.29 16.80 8.57
CA THR A 4 18.12 17.46 7.98
C THR A 4 16.97 17.51 8.99
N PRO A 5 16.25 18.65 9.08
CA PRO A 5 15.08 18.80 9.95
C PRO A 5 14.04 17.72 9.65
N TRP A 6 13.26 17.35 10.68
CA TRP A 6 12.21 16.34 10.57
C TRP A 6 11.14 16.80 9.55
N SER A 7 11.29 16.36 8.30
CA SER A 7 10.30 16.55 7.25
C SER A 7 9.32 15.38 7.24
N TRP A 8 8.09 15.66 6.80
CA TRP A 8 7.05 14.64 6.60
C TRP A 8 7.55 13.44 5.77
N GLY A 9 8.35 13.69 4.73
CA GLY A 9 8.94 12.64 3.91
C GLY A 9 9.92 11.72 4.65
N LYS A 10 10.65 12.24 5.65
CA LYS A 10 11.56 11.43 6.47
C LYS A 10 10.80 10.45 7.36
N ILE A 11 9.67 10.88 7.93
CA ILE A 11 8.81 10.02 8.75
C ILE A 11 8.22 8.89 7.90
N LEU A 12 7.65 9.23 6.73
CA LEU A 12 7.08 8.24 5.81
C LEU A 12 8.12 7.23 5.32
N PHE A 13 9.33 7.68 5.02
CA PHE A 13 10.42 6.78 4.62
C PHE A 13 10.80 5.79 5.74
N ILE A 14 10.90 6.26 6.99
CA ILE A 14 11.18 5.42 8.15
C ILE A 14 10.04 4.41 8.32
N LEU A 15 8.78 4.86 8.36
CA LEU A 15 7.63 3.97 8.54
C LEU A 15 7.58 2.88 7.45
N ASN A 16 7.78 3.26 6.19
CA ASN A 16 7.81 2.32 5.07
C ASN A 16 8.94 1.28 5.21
N ARG A 17 10.13 1.73 5.63
CA ARG A 17 11.30 0.87 5.80
C ARG A 17 11.18 -0.09 6.99
N TYR A 18 10.54 0.33 8.08
CA TYR A 18 10.46 -0.46 9.31
C TYR A 18 9.18 -1.29 9.43
N MET A 19 8.12 -0.97 8.68
CA MET A 19 6.88 -1.75 8.60
C MET A 19 7.08 -3.26 8.37
N PRO A 20 7.97 -3.71 7.44
CA PRO A 20 8.21 -5.13 7.22
C PRO A 20 8.66 -5.90 8.46
N PHE A 21 9.41 -5.27 9.38
CA PHE A 21 9.85 -5.90 10.62
C PHE A 21 8.70 -6.22 11.57
N ILE A 22 7.56 -5.54 11.44
CA ILE A 22 6.34 -5.82 12.21
C ILE A 22 5.50 -6.87 11.47
N ASN A 23 5.36 -6.72 10.15
CA ASN A 23 4.53 -7.61 9.33
C ASN A 23 5.01 -9.07 9.33
N ILE A 24 6.32 -9.32 9.21
CA ILE A 24 6.88 -10.67 9.12
C ILE A 24 6.61 -11.52 10.37
N PRO A 25 6.97 -11.10 11.60
CA PRO A 25 6.71 -11.91 12.79
C PRO A 25 5.21 -12.10 13.04
N MET A 26 4.39 -11.10 12.71
CA MET A 26 2.94 -11.22 12.87
C MET A 26 2.35 -12.25 11.90
N ALA A 27 2.81 -12.25 10.64
CA ALA A 27 2.44 -13.27 9.65
C ALA A 27 2.94 -14.68 10.03
N LEU A 28 4.11 -14.79 10.65
CA LEU A 28 4.62 -16.07 11.16
C LEU A 28 3.80 -16.59 12.35
N ASN A 29 3.33 -15.70 13.22
CA ASN A 29 2.49 -16.07 14.37
C ASN A 29 1.15 -16.68 13.93
N LEU A 30 0.56 -16.27 12.80
CA LEU A 30 -0.65 -16.90 12.25
C LEU A 30 -0.50 -18.42 12.01
N ARG A 31 0.72 -18.90 11.75
CA ARG A 31 1.00 -20.33 11.55
C ARG A 31 0.98 -21.12 12.86
N ARG A 32 1.14 -20.44 14.00
CA ARG A 32 1.22 -21.04 15.34
C ARG A 32 -0.10 -20.97 16.11
N VAL A 33 -1.03 -20.12 15.67
CA VAL A 33 -2.35 -19.99 16.31
C VAL A 33 -3.18 -21.23 16.02
N THR A 34 -3.73 -21.83 17.07
CA THR A 34 -4.58 -23.04 17.01
C THR A 34 -6.06 -22.73 17.26
N THR A 35 -6.37 -21.66 18.00
CA THR A 35 -7.75 -21.27 18.31
C THR A 35 -8.35 -20.40 17.19
N PRO A 36 -9.60 -20.66 16.76
CA PRO A 36 -10.24 -19.93 15.66
C PRO A 36 -10.43 -18.43 15.98
N GLU A 37 -10.82 -18.10 17.21
CA GLU A 37 -11.09 -16.71 17.62
C GLU A 37 -9.84 -15.82 17.57
N MET A 38 -8.70 -16.33 18.10
CA MET A 38 -7.42 -15.62 18.03
C MET A 38 -6.91 -15.51 16.61
N CYS A 39 -7.16 -16.50 15.74
CA CYS A 39 -6.78 -16.34 14.35
C CYS A 39 -7.53 -15.16 13.73
N PHE A 40 -8.84 -15.06 13.91
CA PHE A 40 -9.62 -14.01 13.30
C PHE A 40 -9.07 -12.63 13.66
N GLN A 41 -8.81 -12.42 14.95
CA GLN A 41 -8.25 -11.16 15.43
C GLN A 41 -6.86 -10.91 14.82
N HIS A 42 -5.95 -11.89 14.86
CA HIS A 42 -4.62 -11.74 14.29
C HIS A 42 -4.64 -11.46 12.79
N TYR A 43 -5.44 -12.21 12.03
CA TYR A 43 -5.57 -12.06 10.59
C TYR A 43 -6.10 -10.66 10.24
N ARG A 44 -7.14 -10.21 10.95
CA ARG A 44 -7.69 -8.86 10.80
C ARG A 44 -6.63 -7.78 11.07
N VAL A 45 -5.90 -7.90 12.16
CA VAL A 45 -4.83 -6.93 12.49
C VAL A 45 -3.74 -6.95 11.41
N ILE A 46 -3.32 -8.12 10.92
CA ILE A 46 -2.28 -8.25 9.89
C ILE A 46 -2.71 -7.59 8.59
N THR A 47 -3.94 -7.83 8.11
CA THR A 47 -4.45 -7.20 6.90
C THR A 47 -4.47 -5.68 7.04
N TRP A 48 -4.90 -5.13 8.18
CA TRP A 48 -4.88 -3.68 8.39
C TRP A 48 -3.45 -3.12 8.44
N VAL A 49 -2.52 -3.81 9.09
CA VAL A 49 -1.10 -3.38 9.12
C VAL A 49 -0.48 -3.42 7.72
N MET A 50 -0.76 -4.46 6.93
CA MET A 50 -0.34 -4.54 5.53
C MET A 50 -0.96 -3.42 4.68
N PHE A 51 -2.25 -3.13 4.87
CA PHE A 51 -2.94 -2.05 4.18
C PHE A 51 -2.28 -0.69 4.47
N TRP A 52 -1.96 -0.40 5.74
CA TRP A 52 -1.22 0.82 6.09
C TRP A 52 0.19 0.85 5.51
N SER A 53 0.88 -0.29 5.47
CA SER A 53 2.20 -0.39 4.82
C SER A 53 2.12 -0.02 3.34
N MET A 54 1.06 -0.44 2.66
CA MET A 54 0.82 -0.14 1.25
C MET A 54 0.57 1.36 1.03
N ILE A 55 -0.29 1.98 1.84
CA ILE A 55 -0.51 3.43 1.81
C ILE A 55 0.81 4.18 2.00
N PHE A 56 1.65 3.78 2.96
CA PHE A 56 2.94 4.44 3.15
C PHE A 56 3.84 4.33 1.92
N SER A 57 3.84 3.19 1.21
CA SER A 57 4.59 3.03 -0.05
C SER A 57 4.10 4.00 -1.12
N GLU A 58 2.78 4.10 -1.31
CA GLU A 58 2.18 5.02 -2.27
C GLU A 58 2.56 6.47 -1.95
N GLN A 59 2.47 6.87 -0.68
CA GLN A 59 2.81 8.23 -0.26
C GLN A 59 4.28 8.57 -0.50
N VAL A 60 5.20 7.62 -0.33
CA VAL A 60 6.62 7.80 -0.68
C VAL A 60 6.79 8.00 -2.19
N LEU A 61 6.06 7.23 -3.00
CA LEU A 61 6.10 7.38 -4.46
C LEU A 61 5.54 8.76 -4.89
N LEU A 62 4.41 9.17 -4.34
CA LEU A 62 3.80 10.48 -4.61
C LEU A 62 4.74 11.63 -4.23
N LEU A 63 5.37 11.56 -3.06
CA LEU A 63 6.31 12.60 -2.61
C LEU A 63 7.49 12.76 -3.57
N ARG A 64 8.03 11.66 -4.10
CA ARG A 64 9.10 11.70 -5.09
C ARG A 64 8.63 12.36 -6.38
N THR A 65 7.46 12.00 -6.87
CA THR A 65 6.87 12.61 -8.06
C THR A 65 6.66 14.12 -7.85
N VAL A 66 6.09 14.53 -6.73
CA VAL A 66 5.87 15.95 -6.42
C VAL A 66 7.17 16.76 -6.33
N ALA A 67 8.22 16.18 -5.76
CA ALA A 67 9.53 16.82 -5.67
C ALA A 67 10.14 17.06 -7.06
N ILE A 68 10.02 16.08 -7.95
CA ILE A 68 10.53 16.13 -9.32
C ILE A 68 9.79 17.19 -10.14
N TRP A 69 8.46 17.25 -10.03
CA TRP A 69 7.63 18.22 -10.74
C TRP A 69 7.71 19.65 -10.17
N GLY A 70 8.63 19.94 -9.25
CA GLY A 70 8.81 21.29 -8.70
C GLY A 70 7.60 21.78 -7.87
N ARG A 71 6.86 20.86 -7.23
CA ARG A 71 5.70 21.18 -6.39
C ARG A 71 4.57 21.92 -7.11
N GLN A 72 4.36 21.63 -8.40
CA GLN A 72 3.22 22.15 -9.15
C GLN A 72 1.88 21.73 -8.54
N ARG A 73 1.03 22.71 -8.19
CA ARG A 73 -0.24 22.48 -7.48
C ARG A 73 -1.18 21.55 -8.23
N TRP A 74 -1.24 21.64 -9.55
CA TRP A 74 -2.16 20.83 -10.36
C TRP A 74 -1.87 19.33 -10.26
N ILE A 75 -0.58 18.97 -10.27
CA ILE A 75 -0.12 17.57 -10.20
C ILE A 75 -0.30 17.04 -8.79
N ILE A 76 -0.05 17.87 -7.77
CA ILE A 76 -0.33 17.50 -6.38
C ILE A 76 -1.82 17.17 -6.20
N ILE A 77 -2.71 18.02 -6.73
CA ILE A 77 -4.16 17.79 -6.65
C ILE A 77 -4.53 16.51 -7.40
N PHE A 78 -4.04 16.32 -8.63
CA PHE A 78 -4.30 15.12 -9.42
C PHE A 78 -3.87 13.83 -8.69
N LEU A 79 -2.63 13.80 -8.19
CA LEU A 79 -2.08 12.65 -7.47
C LEU A 79 -2.81 12.37 -6.15
N LEU A 80 -3.18 13.42 -5.41
CA LEU A 80 -3.98 13.27 -4.19
C LEU A 80 -5.39 12.75 -4.47
N CYS A 81 -6.06 13.27 -5.50
CA CYS A 81 -7.37 12.78 -5.92
C CYS A 81 -7.30 11.30 -6.30
N LEU A 82 -6.27 10.92 -7.06
CA LEU A 82 -6.05 9.54 -7.49
C LEU A 82 -5.81 8.60 -6.29
N HIS A 83 -5.01 9.05 -5.31
CA HIS A 83 -4.77 8.30 -4.08
C HIS A 83 -6.03 8.16 -3.19
N ILE A 84 -6.84 9.21 -3.08
CA ILE A 84 -8.11 9.13 -2.35
C ILE A 84 -9.07 8.16 -3.07
N ALA A 85 -9.11 8.21 -4.40
CA ALA A 85 -9.93 7.33 -5.22
C ALA A 85 -9.55 5.85 -5.11
N THR A 86 -8.32 5.50 -4.70
CA THR A 86 -7.92 4.11 -4.42
C THR A 86 -8.12 3.71 -2.96
N ILE A 87 -7.86 4.61 -2.01
CA ILE A 87 -8.00 4.30 -0.58
C ILE A 87 -9.45 4.02 -0.22
N VAL A 88 -10.40 4.87 -0.64
CA VAL A 88 -11.82 4.75 -0.27
C VAL A 88 -12.39 3.37 -0.65
N PRO A 89 -12.34 2.92 -1.92
CA PRO A 89 -12.84 1.61 -2.29
C PRO A 89 -12.07 0.49 -1.58
N SER A 90 -10.76 0.62 -1.37
CA SER A 90 -9.96 -0.41 -0.67
C SER A 90 -10.37 -0.60 0.79
N ILE A 91 -10.72 0.48 1.50
CA ILE A 91 -11.27 0.38 2.86
C ILE A 91 -12.63 -0.33 2.83
N VAL A 92 -13.50 0.06 1.90
CA VAL A 92 -14.84 -0.52 1.76
C VAL A 92 -14.76 -2.00 1.45
N THR A 93 -13.95 -2.42 0.47
CA THR A 93 -13.78 -3.82 0.10
C THR A 93 -13.16 -4.64 1.22
N THR A 94 -12.17 -4.10 1.93
CA THR A 94 -11.55 -4.76 3.09
C THR A 94 -12.57 -4.96 4.21
N SER A 95 -13.41 -3.97 4.48
CA SER A 95 -14.46 -4.07 5.50
C SER A 95 -15.55 -5.09 5.13
N LEU A 96 -15.93 -5.15 3.84
CA LEU A 96 -16.88 -6.13 3.32
C LEU A 96 -16.27 -7.53 3.33
N PHE A 97 -15.00 -7.66 2.98
CA PHE A 97 -14.26 -8.92 3.03
C PHE A 97 -14.29 -9.50 4.44
N PHE A 98 -14.00 -8.70 5.48
CA PHE A 98 -14.10 -9.16 6.88
C PHE A 98 -15.50 -9.58 7.32
N ARG A 99 -16.57 -9.06 6.69
CA ARG A 99 -17.95 -9.47 6.98
C ARG A 99 -18.34 -10.77 6.26
N SER A 100 -17.85 -10.96 5.03
CA SER A 100 -18.18 -12.11 4.18
C SER A 100 -17.33 -13.34 4.45
N LEU A 101 -16.31 -13.21 5.30
CA LEU A 101 -15.39 -14.28 5.66
C LEU A 101 -16.08 -15.37 6.47
N THR A 102 -16.25 -16.55 5.84
CA THR A 102 -16.70 -17.76 6.55
C THR A 102 -15.48 -18.51 7.08
N TYR A 103 -15.51 -18.86 8.37
CA TYR A 103 -14.41 -19.61 9.01
C TYR A 103 -14.69 -21.10 8.90
N VAL A 104 -13.77 -21.83 8.26
CA VAL A 104 -13.81 -23.30 8.27
C VAL A 104 -12.99 -23.75 9.47
N PRO A 105 -13.58 -24.38 10.51
CA PRO A 105 -12.81 -24.92 11.62
C PRO A 105 -11.86 -25.99 11.08
N ILE A 106 -10.58 -25.85 11.38
CA ILE A 106 -9.57 -26.84 11.02
C ILE A 106 -9.66 -27.94 12.08
N ASN A 107 -9.84 -29.19 11.64
CA ASN A 107 -9.89 -30.38 12.49
C ASN A 107 -8.74 -30.37 13.52
N GLU A 108 -9.03 -30.89 14.73
CA GLU A 108 -8.31 -30.75 16.02
C GLU A 108 -6.79 -31.02 16.05
N ASN A 109 -6.14 -31.36 14.93
CA ASN A 109 -4.74 -31.75 14.87
C ASN A 109 -3.90 -31.06 13.77
N ARG A 110 -4.36 -29.94 13.20
CA ARG A 110 -3.53 -29.14 12.28
C ARG A 110 -3.33 -27.72 12.78
N TYR A 111 -2.07 -27.31 12.83
CA TYR A 111 -1.66 -25.94 13.11
C TYR A 111 -1.92 -25.03 11.91
N GLY A 112 -2.21 -23.76 12.21
CA GLY A 112 -2.33 -22.71 11.22
C GLY A 112 -3.76 -22.23 11.06
N CYS A 113 -3.89 -21.10 10.37
CA CYS A 113 -5.18 -20.52 10.10
C CYS A 113 -5.53 -20.54 8.62
N LYS A 114 -6.68 -21.11 8.31
CA LYS A 114 -7.23 -21.18 6.96
C LYS A 114 -8.46 -20.29 6.90
N VAL A 115 -8.33 -19.28 6.07
CA VAL A 115 -9.42 -18.40 5.71
C VAL A 115 -10.31 -19.13 4.70
N GLY A 116 -11.63 -19.14 4.91
CA GLY A 116 -12.59 -19.76 3.99
C GLY A 116 -12.68 -19.03 2.64
N GLU A 117 -13.50 -19.55 1.73
CA GLU A 117 -13.67 -18.95 0.40
C GLU A 117 -14.02 -17.47 0.50
N SER A 118 -13.26 -16.67 -0.26
CA SER A 118 -13.46 -15.23 -0.38
C SER A 118 -13.99 -14.86 -1.74
N THR A 119 -14.86 -13.85 -1.78
CA THR A 119 -15.33 -13.24 -3.02
C THR A 119 -14.17 -12.63 -3.82
N ASN A 120 -14.33 -12.56 -5.15
CA ASN A 120 -13.38 -11.90 -6.08
C ASN A 120 -13.19 -10.38 -5.84
N THR A 121 -13.67 -9.85 -4.73
CA THR A 121 -13.60 -8.44 -4.35
C THR A 121 -12.16 -7.94 -4.17
N ILE A 122 -11.24 -8.80 -3.74
CA ILE A 122 -9.81 -8.45 -3.62
C ILE A 122 -9.23 -8.14 -5.01
N MET A 123 -9.65 -8.85 -6.06
CA MET A 123 -9.19 -8.63 -7.43
C MET A 123 -9.52 -7.22 -7.93
N VAL A 124 -10.71 -6.70 -7.60
CA VAL A 124 -11.12 -5.34 -7.97
C VAL A 124 -10.20 -4.29 -7.32
N SER A 125 -9.89 -4.46 -6.03
CA SER A 125 -8.95 -3.57 -5.33
C SER A 125 -7.54 -3.63 -5.93
N PHE A 126 -7.05 -4.81 -6.29
CA PHE A 126 -5.76 -4.95 -6.97
C PHE A 126 -5.72 -4.24 -8.33
N VAL A 127 -6.78 -4.37 -9.14
CA VAL A 127 -6.84 -3.71 -10.46
C VAL A 127 -6.86 -2.18 -10.31
N MET A 128 -7.68 -1.64 -9.39
CA MET A 128 -7.68 -0.19 -9.13
C MET A 128 -6.31 0.30 -8.67
N LEU A 129 -5.64 -0.47 -7.83
CA LEU A 129 -4.32 -0.10 -7.32
C LEU A 129 -3.25 -0.15 -8.41
N LEU A 130 -3.27 -1.16 -9.28
CA LEU A 130 -2.39 -1.23 -10.44
C LEU A 130 -2.58 -0.03 -11.37
N ILE A 131 -3.83 0.41 -11.59
CA ILE A 131 -4.11 1.61 -12.40
C ILE A 131 -3.52 2.85 -11.73
N SER A 132 -3.59 2.95 -10.41
CA SER A 132 -3.00 4.05 -9.64
C SER A 132 -1.47 4.10 -9.72
N GLU A 133 -0.83 2.96 -9.51
CA GLU A 133 0.64 2.84 -9.56
C GLU A 133 1.17 3.11 -10.96
N THR A 134 0.50 2.58 -11.99
CA THR A 134 0.89 2.82 -13.39
C THR A 134 0.70 4.27 -13.78
N SER A 135 -0.40 4.92 -13.36
CA SER A 135 -0.64 6.34 -13.60
C SER A 135 0.44 7.20 -12.94
N THR A 136 0.76 6.93 -11.68
CA THR A 136 1.81 7.66 -10.94
C THR A 136 3.18 7.46 -11.58
N SER A 137 3.53 6.22 -11.92
CA SER A 137 4.80 5.89 -12.57
C SER A 137 4.91 6.53 -13.95
N PHE A 138 3.81 6.54 -14.72
CA PHE A 138 3.76 7.20 -16.02
C PHE A 138 4.03 8.70 -15.90
N THR A 139 3.42 9.40 -14.94
CA THR A 139 3.69 10.84 -14.72
C THR A 139 5.15 11.11 -14.35
N PHE A 140 5.79 10.19 -13.63
CA PHE A 140 7.22 10.27 -13.32
C PHE A 140 8.09 10.10 -14.57
N TYR A 141 7.82 9.09 -15.40
CA TYR A 141 8.58 8.84 -16.63
C TYR A 141 8.36 9.93 -17.67
N ALA A 142 7.11 10.40 -17.85
CA ALA A 142 6.78 11.47 -18.78
C ALA A 142 7.57 12.75 -18.46
N TYR A 143 7.63 13.15 -17.19
CA TYR A 143 8.43 14.30 -16.78
C TYR A 143 9.92 14.09 -17.04
N SER A 144 10.45 12.94 -16.63
CA SER A 144 11.87 12.61 -16.82
C SER A 144 12.26 12.67 -18.30
N PHE A 145 11.38 12.18 -19.17
CA PHE A 145 11.56 12.23 -20.63
C PHE A 145 11.48 13.66 -21.18
N VAL A 146 10.51 14.46 -20.74
CA VAL A 146 10.40 15.87 -21.14
C VAL A 146 11.65 16.66 -20.77
N VAL A 147 12.15 16.51 -19.54
CA VAL A 147 13.39 17.16 -19.10
C VAL A 147 14.58 16.71 -19.94
N TYR A 148 14.70 15.42 -20.22
CA TYR A 148 15.77 14.88 -21.07
C TYR A 148 15.75 15.49 -22.48
N LEU A 149 14.56 15.65 -23.08
CA LEU A 149 14.43 16.29 -24.39
C LEU A 149 14.81 17.77 -24.35
N PHE A 150 14.41 18.50 -23.31
CA PHE A 150 14.80 19.90 -23.15
C PHE A 150 16.32 20.06 -23.00
N ASP A 151 16.96 19.22 -22.19
CA ASP A 151 18.42 19.24 -22.01
C ASP A 151 19.15 18.98 -23.33
N ASN A 152 18.70 17.97 -24.10
CA ASN A 152 19.27 17.66 -25.41
C ASN A 152 19.05 18.79 -26.45
N SER A 153 17.91 19.50 -26.40
CA SER A 153 17.65 20.64 -27.28
C SER A 153 18.49 21.89 -26.97
N SER A 154 19.06 21.99 -25.76
CA SER A 154 19.92 23.10 -25.36
C SER A 154 21.38 22.93 -25.80
N GLN A 155 21.75 21.73 -26.23
CA GLN A 155 23.10 21.39 -26.70
C GLN A 155 23.26 21.44 -28.24
N SER A 156 22.16 21.62 -28.98
CA SER A 156 22.13 21.76 -30.45
C SER A 156 22.00 23.22 -30.88
#